data_AF-A0A222GEZ5-F1
#
_entry.id   AF-A0A222GEZ5-F1
#
_cell.length_a   1.000
_cell.length_b   1.000
_cell.length_c   1.000
_cell.angle_alpha   90.00
_cell.angle_beta   90.00
_cell.angle_gamma   90.00
#
_symmetry.space_group_name_H-M   'P 1'
#
loop_
_entity.id
_entity.type
_entity.pdbx_description
1 polymer ?
#
loop_
_entity_poly.entity_id
_entity_poly.type
_entity_poly.pdbx_seq_one_letter_code
_entity_poly.pdbx_strand_id
1 'polypeptide(L)'
;MQLEVDKEERAFTQASYWQATEHRFNFSLFMLMFSIPFTLTMLVPIFILGYWLVSSGVMKNYQQHASAFKIMAYVGVGLGAVLETGGLLVAQHPVANQVMLLQGVGQTLFFIGQFVMTVGYFGLIMRLLTHEKWQSRLAVFTPMGRMALTNYIMHSVILTSIFYGYAGGYFGEISRAPQMLIVFAIIVFQLLFSRWWLNNYAFGPLEWLWRCLSYKKLQPMRIQ
;
A
#
# COMPACT_ATOMS: atom_id res chain seq x y z
N MET A 1 -5.01 27.65 -0.16
CA MET A 1 -5.68 26.37 -0.49
C MET A 1 -5.99 26.32 -1.97
N GLN A 2 -6.87 27.20 -2.50
CA GLN A 2 -7.21 27.23 -3.93
C GLN A 2 -5.98 27.36 -4.87
N LEU A 3 -5.06 28.28 -4.57
CA LEU A 3 -3.84 28.47 -5.38
C LEU A 3 -2.91 27.25 -5.44
N GLU A 4 -2.94 26.38 -4.42
CA GLU A 4 -2.13 25.16 -4.43
C GLU A 4 -2.82 24.05 -5.22
N VAL A 5 -4.15 23.96 -5.12
CA VAL A 5 -4.97 23.07 -5.95
C VAL A 5 -4.81 23.43 -7.44
N ASP A 6 -4.87 24.71 -7.78
CA ASP A 6 -4.73 25.17 -9.16
C ASP A 6 -3.32 24.89 -9.71
N LYS A 7 -2.27 24.91 -8.87
CA LYS A 7 -0.90 24.55 -9.27
C LYS A 7 -0.78 23.04 -9.51
N GLU A 8 -1.35 22.23 -8.63
CA GLU A 8 -1.34 20.77 -8.74
C GLU A 8 -2.09 20.31 -10.00
N GLU A 9 -3.30 20.86 -10.21
CA GLU A 9 -4.11 20.58 -11.39
C GLU A 9 -3.37 20.95 -12.67
N ARG A 10 -2.76 22.15 -12.74
CA ARG A 10 -1.93 22.53 -13.90
C ARG A 10 -0.74 21.59 -14.11
N ALA A 11 -0.04 21.22 -13.05
CA ALA A 11 1.13 20.36 -13.14
C ALA A 11 0.79 18.95 -13.67
N PHE A 12 -0.39 18.43 -13.32
CA PHE A 12 -0.81 17.09 -13.73
C PHE A 12 -1.67 17.02 -14.99
N THR A 13 -2.22 18.14 -15.47
CA THR A 13 -2.98 18.21 -16.73
C THR A 13 -2.15 18.65 -17.93
N GLN A 14 -0.99 19.28 -17.70
CA GLN A 14 -0.08 19.66 -18.77
C GLN A 14 0.55 18.46 -19.49
N ALA A 15 0.80 18.60 -20.79
CA ALA A 15 1.36 17.56 -21.64
C ALA A 15 2.85 17.25 -21.38
N SER A 16 3.54 18.05 -20.56
CA SER A 16 4.97 17.84 -20.29
C SER A 16 5.18 16.90 -19.09
N TYR A 17 5.84 15.77 -19.34
CA TYR A 17 6.31 14.88 -18.27
C TYR A 17 7.20 15.61 -17.25
N TRP A 18 8.03 16.54 -17.72
CA TRP A 18 8.98 17.25 -16.86
C TRP A 18 8.31 18.21 -15.89
N GLN A 19 7.20 18.85 -16.28
CA GLN A 19 6.45 19.74 -15.39
C GLN A 19 5.80 18.96 -14.24
N ALA A 20 5.19 17.81 -14.53
CA ALA A 20 4.66 16.92 -13.51
C ALA A 20 5.78 16.39 -12.58
N THR A 21 6.94 16.05 -13.16
CA THR A 21 8.09 15.53 -12.41
C THR A 21 8.69 16.59 -11.49
N GLU A 22 8.88 17.81 -11.97
CA GLU A 22 9.40 18.93 -11.19
C GLU A 22 8.49 19.25 -10.01
N HIS A 23 7.18 19.33 -10.25
CA HIS A 23 6.19 19.53 -9.19
C HIS A 23 6.28 18.43 -8.12
N ARG A 24 6.31 17.16 -8.55
CA ARG A 24 6.47 16.00 -7.66
C ARG A 24 7.78 16.02 -6.89
N PHE A 25 8.89 16.38 -7.54
CA PHE A 25 10.21 16.42 -6.92
C PHE A 25 10.26 17.46 -5.81
N ASN A 26 9.79 18.68 -6.08
CA ASN A 26 9.74 19.77 -5.10
C ASN A 26 8.85 19.41 -3.90
N PHE A 27 7.67 18.84 -4.18
CA PHE A 27 6.77 18.36 -3.13
C PHE A 27 7.42 17.25 -2.28
N SER A 28 8.04 16.26 -2.93
CA SER A 28 8.72 15.16 -2.23
C SER A 28 9.91 15.63 -1.41
N LEU A 29 10.69 16.61 -1.89
CA LEU A 29 11.82 17.18 -1.14
C LEU A 29 11.34 17.89 0.14
N PHE A 30 10.26 18.67 0.03
CA PHE A 30 9.64 19.31 1.19
C PHE A 30 9.14 18.26 2.20
N MET A 31 8.44 17.24 1.73
CA MET A 31 7.93 16.16 2.57
C MET A 31 9.07 15.33 3.22
N LEU A 32 10.23 15.22 2.57
CA LEU A 32 11.38 14.48 3.08
C LEU A 32 11.93 15.09 4.37
N MET A 33 11.84 16.41 4.54
CA MET A 33 12.24 17.10 5.77
C MET A 33 11.42 16.62 6.99
N PHE A 34 10.17 16.22 6.77
CA PHE A 34 9.27 15.71 7.81
C PHE A 34 9.18 14.18 7.82
N SER A 35 9.72 13.50 6.80
CA SER A 35 9.60 12.04 6.68
C SER A 35 10.58 11.28 7.58
N ILE A 36 11.69 11.88 8.01
CA ILE A 36 12.69 11.20 8.86
C ILE A 36 12.09 10.82 10.22
N PRO A 37 11.47 11.74 10.99
CA PRO A 37 10.79 11.36 12.23
C PRO A 37 9.74 10.27 11.99
N PHE A 38 8.89 10.44 10.98
CA PHE A 38 7.85 9.45 10.64
C PHE A 38 8.44 8.06 10.32
N THR A 39 9.53 8.02 9.55
CA THR A 39 10.20 6.77 9.21
C THR A 39 10.75 6.07 10.44
N LEU A 40 11.44 6.82 11.31
CA LEU A 40 12.06 6.25 12.51
C LEU A 40 11.04 5.84 13.57
N THR A 41 9.96 6.62 13.74
CA THR A 41 8.97 6.37 14.81
C THR A 41 7.83 5.45 14.37
N MET A 42 7.52 5.35 13.07
CA MET A 42 6.43 4.51 12.58
C MET A 42 6.91 3.35 11.70
N LEU A 43 7.71 3.62 10.65
CA LEU A 43 8.09 2.58 9.70
C LEU A 43 9.04 1.56 10.33
N VAL A 44 10.12 2.02 10.97
CA VAL A 44 11.12 1.12 11.58
C VAL A 44 10.50 0.16 12.60
N PRO A 45 9.65 0.60 13.55
CA PRO A 45 8.95 -0.32 14.46
C PRO A 45 8.10 -1.37 13.75
N ILE A 46 7.40 -1.02 12.66
CA ILE A 46 6.59 -1.97 11.88
C ILE A 46 7.49 -3.00 11.18
N PHE A 47 8.63 -2.57 10.62
CA PHE A 47 9.60 -3.50 10.04
C PHE A 47 10.21 -4.43 11.08
N ILE A 48 10.54 -3.92 12.27
CA ILE A 48 11.04 -4.72 13.39
C ILE A 48 9.97 -5.72 13.85
N LEU A 49 8.71 -5.31 13.96
CA LEU A 49 7.59 -6.18 14.30
C LEU A 49 7.43 -7.30 13.25
N GLY A 50 7.49 -6.95 11.97
CA GLY A 50 7.45 -7.92 10.87
C GLY A 50 8.60 -8.92 10.94
N TYR A 51 9.83 -8.44 11.18
CA TYR A 51 11.00 -9.30 11.39
C TYR A 51 10.84 -10.21 12.61
N TRP A 52 10.33 -9.68 13.72
CA TRP A 52 10.05 -10.45 14.94
C TRP A 52 9.02 -11.55 14.70
N LEU A 53 7.93 -11.28 13.98
CA LEU A 53 6.91 -12.30 13.63
C LEU A 53 7.50 -13.45 12.81
N VAL A 54 8.44 -13.16 11.91
CA VAL A 54 9.13 -14.18 11.11
C VAL A 54 10.17 -14.93 11.95
N SER A 55 11.05 -14.21 12.65
CA SER A 55 12.16 -14.79 13.40
C SER A 55 11.73 -15.57 14.65
N SER A 56 10.61 -15.20 15.28
CA SER A 56 9.97 -15.97 16.37
C SER A 56 9.36 -17.30 15.92
N GLY A 57 9.25 -17.54 14.61
CA GLY A 57 8.63 -18.74 14.06
C GLY A 57 7.10 -18.73 14.07
N VAL A 58 6.45 -17.66 14.58
CA VAL A 58 4.98 -17.51 14.58
C VAL A 58 4.41 -17.65 13.17
N MET A 59 5.08 -17.05 12.17
CA MET A 59 4.66 -17.15 10.76
C MET A 59 4.89 -18.53 10.16
N LYS A 60 5.87 -19.30 10.66
CA LYS A 60 6.14 -20.67 10.20
C LYS A 60 5.15 -21.66 10.79
N ASN A 61 4.78 -21.47 12.06
CA ASN A 61 3.86 -22.31 12.83
C ASN A 61 2.49 -21.66 12.97
N TYR A 62 2.03 -20.93 11.95
CA TYR A 62 0.86 -20.06 12.04
C TYR A 62 -0.43 -20.81 12.40
N GLN A 63 -0.53 -22.11 12.08
CA GLN A 63 -1.66 -22.97 12.48
C GLN A 63 -1.75 -23.14 14.01
N GLN A 64 -0.62 -23.17 14.72
CA GLN A 64 -0.60 -23.30 16.19
C GLN A 64 -1.08 -22.01 16.87
N HIS A 65 -0.92 -20.86 16.21
CA HIS A 65 -1.34 -19.55 16.71
C HIS A 65 -2.71 -19.10 16.17
N ALA A 66 -3.53 -20.02 15.68
CA ALA A 66 -4.82 -19.71 15.06
C ALA A 66 -5.78 -18.91 15.96
N SER A 67 -5.76 -19.16 17.28
CA SER A 67 -6.57 -18.41 18.25
C SER A 67 -6.12 -16.96 18.39
N ALA A 68 -4.81 -16.69 18.41
CA ALA A 68 -4.26 -15.35 18.43
C ALA A 68 -4.66 -14.58 17.16
N PHE A 69 -4.51 -15.18 15.98
CA PHE A 69 -4.95 -14.55 14.73
C PHE A 69 -6.46 -14.33 14.66
N LYS A 70 -7.26 -15.23 15.24
CA LYS A 70 -8.71 -15.05 15.39
C LYS A 70 -9.02 -13.81 16.25
N ILE A 71 -8.36 -13.65 17.40
CA ILE A 71 -8.54 -12.49 18.27
C ILE A 71 -8.12 -11.22 17.55
N MET A 72 -6.93 -11.22 16.92
CA MET A 72 -6.45 -10.10 16.11
C MET A 72 -7.46 -9.73 15.02
N ALA A 73 -8.02 -10.71 14.30
CA ALA A 73 -9.01 -10.47 13.27
C ALA A 73 -10.27 -9.77 13.81
N TYR A 74 -10.94 -10.37 14.80
CA TYR A 74 -12.24 -9.85 15.25
C TYR A 74 -12.10 -8.61 16.13
N VAL A 75 -11.13 -8.58 17.04
CA VAL A 75 -10.88 -7.39 17.88
C VAL A 75 -10.28 -6.29 17.03
N GLY A 76 -9.30 -6.59 16.18
CA GLY A 76 -8.67 -5.59 15.32
C GLY A 76 -9.64 -4.98 14.30
N VAL A 77 -10.46 -5.78 13.63
CA VAL A 77 -11.48 -5.24 12.72
C VAL A 77 -12.59 -4.52 13.49
N GLY A 78 -13.10 -5.11 14.57
CA GLY A 78 -14.19 -4.51 15.34
C GLY A 78 -13.79 -3.21 16.02
N LEU A 79 -12.73 -3.24 16.83
CA LEU A 79 -12.21 -2.06 17.52
C LEU A 79 -11.62 -1.05 16.53
N GLY A 80 -10.90 -1.51 15.51
CA GLY A 80 -10.35 -0.66 14.46
C GLY A 80 -11.45 0.10 13.72
N ALA A 81 -12.53 -0.56 13.33
CA ALA A 81 -13.68 0.08 12.69
C ALA A 81 -14.31 1.15 13.59
N VAL A 82 -14.52 0.85 14.87
CA VAL A 82 -15.11 1.80 15.82
C VAL A 82 -14.20 3.02 16.04
N LEU A 83 -12.90 2.81 16.23
CA LEU A 83 -11.94 3.90 16.45
C LEU A 83 -11.76 4.74 15.19
N GLU A 84 -11.63 4.11 14.02
CA GLU A 84 -11.44 4.79 12.75
C GLU A 84 -12.67 5.58 12.35
N THR A 85 -13.85 4.95 12.33
CA THR A 85 -15.10 5.65 11.97
C THR A 85 -15.51 6.68 13.02
N GLY A 86 -15.38 6.36 14.32
CA GLY A 86 -15.65 7.30 15.40
C GLY A 86 -14.69 8.50 15.38
N GLY A 87 -13.39 8.25 15.19
CA GLY A 87 -12.38 9.29 15.04
C GLY A 87 -12.65 10.19 13.83
N LEU A 88 -13.03 9.60 12.70
CA LEU A 88 -13.41 10.34 11.49
C LEU A 88 -14.65 11.22 11.73
N LEU A 89 -15.70 10.67 12.35
CA LEU A 89 -16.92 11.41 12.67
C LEU A 89 -16.64 12.59 13.61
N VAL A 90 -15.77 12.40 14.60
CA VAL A 90 -15.33 13.49 15.50
C VAL A 90 -14.51 14.51 14.73
N ALA A 91 -13.52 14.08 13.94
CA ALA A 91 -12.62 14.97 13.21
C ALA A 91 -13.34 15.80 12.13
N GLN A 92 -14.40 15.26 11.53
CA GLN A 92 -15.20 15.93 10.51
C GLN A 92 -16.40 16.70 11.06
N HIS A 93 -16.69 16.59 12.36
CA HIS A 93 -17.79 17.32 12.96
C HIS A 93 -17.54 18.84 12.87
N PRO A 94 -18.52 19.68 12.48
CA PRO A 94 -18.30 21.12 12.29
C PRO A 94 -17.69 21.84 13.50
N VAL A 95 -18.04 21.39 14.72
CA VAL A 95 -17.48 21.92 15.98
C VAL A 95 -16.00 21.61 16.16
N ALA A 96 -15.49 20.50 15.61
CA ALA A 96 -14.08 20.15 15.71
C ALA A 96 -13.18 21.18 14.99
N ASN A 97 -13.68 21.85 13.95
CA ASN A 97 -12.96 22.94 13.29
C ASN A 97 -12.74 24.17 14.19
N GLN A 98 -13.54 24.30 15.25
CA GLN A 98 -13.48 25.41 16.20
C GLN A 98 -12.71 25.04 17.48
N VAL A 99 -12.54 23.74 17.75
CA VAL A 99 -11.94 23.24 18.98
C VAL A 99 -10.77 22.32 18.65
N MET A 100 -9.55 22.85 18.75
CA MET A 100 -8.31 22.13 18.43
C MET A 100 -8.19 20.78 19.16
N LEU A 101 -8.63 20.71 20.43
CA LEU A 101 -8.60 19.46 21.19
C LEU A 101 -9.51 18.38 20.57
N LEU A 102 -10.72 18.74 20.13
CA LEU A 102 -11.64 17.80 19.49
C LEU A 102 -11.08 17.32 18.14
N GLN A 103 -10.48 18.23 17.36
CA GLN A 103 -9.80 17.87 16.12
C GLN A 103 -8.63 16.91 16.39
N GLY A 104 -7.80 17.20 17.40
CA GLY A 104 -6.65 16.37 17.78
C GLY A 104 -7.07 14.98 18.25
N VAL A 105 -8.13 14.89 19.09
CA VAL A 105 -8.68 13.61 19.54
C VAL A 105 -9.24 12.82 18.36
N GLY A 106 -10.04 13.45 17.49
CA GLY A 106 -10.60 12.78 16.30
C GLY A 106 -9.52 12.20 15.39
N GLN A 107 -8.49 13.00 15.07
CA GLN A 107 -7.37 12.55 14.24
C GLN A 107 -6.56 11.43 14.93
N THR A 108 -6.30 11.55 16.23
CA THR A 108 -5.56 10.53 16.98
C THR A 108 -6.32 9.20 16.99
N LEU A 109 -7.63 9.22 17.25
CA LEU A 109 -8.48 8.03 17.19
C LEU A 109 -8.51 7.43 15.79
N PHE A 110 -8.58 8.28 14.75
CA PHE A 110 -8.53 7.85 13.36
C PHE A 110 -7.22 7.11 13.04
N PHE A 111 -6.07 7.69 13.35
CA PHE A 111 -4.76 7.07 13.10
C PHE A 111 -4.54 5.80 13.92
N ILE A 112 -4.89 5.79 15.21
CA ILE A 112 -4.81 4.58 16.03
C ILE A 112 -5.73 3.49 15.45
N GLY A 113 -6.95 3.89 15.04
CA GLY A 113 -7.90 3.02 14.37
C GLY A 113 -7.31 2.33 13.14
N GLN A 114 -6.57 3.05 12.29
CA GLN A 114 -5.89 2.49 11.12
C GLN A 114 -4.87 1.41 11.48
N PHE A 115 -4.07 1.60 12.54
CA PHE A 115 -3.11 0.57 13.00
C PHE A 115 -3.84 -0.66 13.55
N VAL A 116 -4.88 -0.46 14.36
CA VAL A 116 -5.69 -1.56 14.91
C VAL A 116 -6.41 -2.32 13.80
N MET A 117 -6.94 -1.62 12.80
CA MET A 117 -7.56 -2.20 11.62
C MET A 117 -6.55 -3.00 10.79
N THR A 118 -5.32 -2.51 10.65
CA THR A 118 -4.23 -3.23 9.96
C THR A 118 -3.91 -4.56 10.65
N VAL A 119 -3.84 -4.56 11.99
CA VAL A 119 -3.71 -5.78 12.80
C VAL A 119 -4.91 -6.72 12.57
N GLY A 120 -6.11 -6.14 12.43
CA GLY A 120 -7.33 -6.84 12.04
C GLY A 120 -7.22 -7.55 10.69
N TYR A 121 -6.84 -6.84 9.63
CA TYR A 121 -6.66 -7.41 8.30
C TYR A 121 -5.57 -8.48 8.27
N PHE A 122 -4.44 -8.24 8.95
CA PHE A 122 -3.39 -9.24 9.08
C PHE A 122 -3.89 -10.50 9.79
N GLY A 123 -4.55 -10.35 10.94
CA GLY A 123 -5.15 -11.47 11.68
C GLY A 123 -6.18 -12.24 10.85
N LEU A 124 -7.00 -11.53 10.06
CA LEU A 124 -7.99 -12.13 9.18
C LEU A 124 -7.33 -12.99 8.10
N ILE A 125 -6.34 -12.46 7.39
CA ILE A 125 -5.61 -13.19 6.35
C ILE A 125 -4.92 -14.42 6.96
N MET A 126 -4.21 -14.24 8.08
CA MET A 126 -3.52 -15.35 8.76
C MET A 126 -4.49 -16.42 9.24
N ARG A 127 -5.66 -16.02 9.78
CA ARG A 127 -6.71 -16.97 10.17
C ARG A 127 -7.27 -17.70 8.97
N LEU A 128 -7.52 -17.03 7.84
CA LEU A 128 -7.97 -17.68 6.61
C LEU A 128 -6.94 -18.70 6.13
N LEU A 129 -5.65 -18.38 6.17
CA LEU A 129 -4.58 -19.29 5.79
C LEU A 129 -4.52 -20.56 6.64
N THR A 130 -5.05 -20.57 7.87
CA THR A 130 -5.16 -21.80 8.68
C THR A 130 -6.12 -22.85 8.10
N HIS A 131 -6.91 -22.50 7.08
CA HIS A 131 -7.83 -23.40 6.40
C HIS A 131 -7.35 -23.73 4.98
N GLU A 132 -7.18 -25.02 4.66
CA GLU A 132 -6.63 -25.49 3.37
C GLU A 132 -7.35 -24.91 2.14
N LYS A 133 -8.69 -24.84 2.18
CA LYS A 133 -9.51 -24.25 1.12
C LYS A 133 -9.09 -22.80 0.80
N TRP A 134 -8.83 -22.01 1.84
CA TRP A 134 -8.44 -20.61 1.70
C TRP A 134 -6.96 -20.46 1.36
N GLN A 135 -6.11 -21.36 1.83
CA GLN A 135 -4.71 -21.43 1.40
C GLN A 135 -4.62 -21.58 -0.12
N SER A 136 -5.37 -22.51 -0.71
CA SER A 136 -5.40 -22.70 -2.17
C SER A 136 -5.93 -21.47 -2.92
N ARG A 137 -6.99 -20.82 -2.42
CA ARG A 137 -7.56 -19.62 -3.02
C ARG A 137 -6.60 -18.42 -2.98
N LEU A 138 -5.92 -18.23 -1.85
CA LEU A 138 -4.98 -17.12 -1.67
C LEU A 138 -3.64 -17.38 -2.38
N ALA A 139 -3.27 -18.63 -2.64
CA ALA A 139 -2.07 -18.97 -3.41
C ALA A 139 -2.09 -18.43 -4.85
N VAL A 140 -3.26 -18.08 -5.39
CA VAL A 140 -3.39 -17.41 -6.70
C VAL A 140 -2.65 -16.07 -6.72
N PHE A 141 -2.49 -15.40 -5.57
CA PHE A 141 -1.75 -14.14 -5.44
C PHE A 141 -0.24 -14.32 -5.23
N THR A 142 0.25 -15.54 -5.03
CA THR A 142 1.68 -15.80 -4.78
C THR A 142 2.60 -15.23 -5.87
N PRO A 143 2.31 -15.37 -7.19
CA PRO A 143 3.14 -14.77 -8.21
C PRO A 143 3.22 -13.24 -8.10
N MET A 144 2.09 -12.60 -7.82
CA MET A 144 2.00 -11.14 -7.66
C MET A 144 2.84 -10.67 -6.45
N GLY A 145 2.80 -11.42 -5.34
CA GLY A 145 3.62 -11.13 -4.16
C GLY A 145 5.13 -11.36 -4.37
N ARG A 146 5.51 -12.33 -5.20
CA ARG A 146 6.92 -12.55 -5.60
C ARG A 146 7.49 -11.45 -6.52
N MET A 147 6.61 -10.65 -7.14
CA MET A 147 6.95 -9.53 -8.02
C MET A 147 6.49 -8.18 -7.42
N ALA A 148 6.50 -8.03 -6.09
CA ALA A 148 5.95 -6.86 -5.42
C ALA A 148 6.58 -5.51 -5.87
N LEU A 149 7.90 -5.45 -6.06
CA LEU A 149 8.59 -4.22 -6.51
C LEU A 149 8.27 -3.93 -7.98
N THR A 150 8.30 -4.94 -8.84
CA THR A 150 7.91 -4.79 -10.25
C THR A 150 6.46 -4.32 -10.37
N ASN A 151 5.54 -4.95 -9.64
CA ASN A 151 4.11 -4.63 -9.67
C ASN A 151 3.82 -3.24 -9.09
N TYR A 152 4.57 -2.80 -8.07
CA TYR A 152 4.49 -1.45 -7.53
C TYR A 152 4.88 -0.39 -8.57
N ILE A 153 6.03 -0.56 -9.23
CA ILE A 153 6.47 0.39 -10.27
C ILE A 153 5.54 0.34 -11.49
N MET A 154 5.08 -0.85 -11.88
CA MET A 154 4.12 -1.00 -12.97
C MET A 154 2.80 -0.30 -12.65
N HIS A 155 2.29 -0.37 -11.42
CA HIS A 155 1.11 0.39 -11.00
C HIS A 155 1.33 1.89 -11.20
N SER A 156 2.45 2.42 -10.72
CA SER A 156 2.80 3.83 -10.89
C SER A 156 2.83 4.22 -12.36
N VAL A 157 3.55 3.46 -13.21
CA VAL A 157 3.65 3.74 -14.65
C VAL A 157 2.28 3.69 -15.34
N ILE A 158 1.45 2.68 -15.05
CA ILE A 158 0.11 2.57 -15.64
C ILE A 158 -0.75 3.76 -15.22
N LEU A 159 -0.82 4.06 -13.93
CA LEU A 159 -1.69 5.11 -13.40
C LEU A 159 -1.23 6.50 -13.86
N THR A 160 0.07 6.80 -13.84
CA THR A 160 0.55 8.09 -14.36
C THR A 160 0.33 8.19 -15.87
N SER A 161 0.43 7.08 -16.61
CA SER A 161 0.11 7.08 -18.04
C SER A 161 -1.37 7.27 -18.34
N ILE A 162 -2.28 6.79 -17.48
CA ILE A 162 -3.73 7.01 -17.66
C ILE A 162 -4.10 8.44 -17.26
N PHE A 163 -3.65 8.89 -16.09
CA PHE A 163 -4.18 10.09 -15.47
C PHE A 163 -3.38 11.36 -15.80
N TYR A 164 -2.06 11.31 -15.92
CA TYR A 164 -1.29 12.54 -16.11
C TYR A 164 -1.40 13.03 -17.57
N GLY A 165 -1.39 14.36 -17.72
CA GLY A 165 -1.54 15.08 -18.99
C GLY A 165 -0.50 14.74 -20.04
N TYR A 166 0.69 14.27 -19.64
CA TYR A 166 1.73 13.85 -20.58
C TYR A 166 1.36 12.59 -21.40
N ALA A 167 0.31 11.87 -21.00
CA ALA A 167 -0.17 10.68 -21.68
C ALA A 167 -1.70 10.71 -21.83
N GLY A 168 -2.44 10.02 -20.97
CA GLY A 168 -3.90 9.88 -21.08
C GLY A 168 -4.69 11.12 -20.64
N GLY A 169 -4.15 11.96 -19.76
CA GLY A 169 -4.76 13.23 -19.37
C GLY A 169 -6.10 13.15 -18.65
N TYR A 170 -6.44 12.00 -18.05
CA TYR A 170 -7.72 11.80 -17.35
C TYR A 170 -7.74 12.31 -15.90
N PHE A 171 -6.78 13.16 -15.49
CA PHE A 171 -6.70 13.72 -14.14
C PHE A 171 -7.98 14.52 -13.83
N GLY A 172 -8.72 14.12 -12.79
CA GLY A 172 -9.97 14.78 -12.41
C GLY A 172 -11.20 14.43 -13.27
N GLU A 173 -11.02 13.77 -14.42
CA GLU A 173 -12.08 13.52 -15.40
C GLU A 173 -12.94 12.27 -15.11
N ILE A 174 -12.35 11.27 -14.44
CA ILE A 174 -13.03 9.99 -14.20
C ILE A 174 -13.63 9.98 -12.79
N SER A 175 -14.94 9.75 -12.70
CA SER A 175 -15.64 9.62 -11.42
C SER A 175 -15.18 8.40 -10.61
N ARG A 176 -15.53 8.34 -9.32
CA ARG A 176 -14.99 7.34 -8.39
C ARG A 176 -15.36 5.89 -8.73
N ALA A 177 -16.57 5.64 -9.23
CA ALA A 177 -17.01 4.27 -9.48
C ALA A 177 -16.24 3.61 -10.65
N PRO A 178 -16.08 4.26 -11.82
CA PRO A 178 -15.23 3.74 -12.89
C PRO A 178 -13.74 3.60 -12.50
N GLN A 179 -13.21 4.46 -11.61
CA GLN A 179 -11.85 4.29 -11.09
C GLN A 179 -11.65 2.92 -10.41
N MET A 180 -12.66 2.41 -9.70
CA MET A 180 -12.60 1.08 -9.08
C MET A 180 -12.49 -0.04 -10.10
N LEU A 181 -13.16 0.10 -11.26
CA LEU A 181 -13.05 -0.86 -12.36
C LEU A 181 -11.66 -0.83 -13.00
N ILE A 182 -11.06 0.36 -13.15
CA ILE A 182 -9.67 0.50 -13.63
C ILE A 182 -8.71 -0.22 -12.68
N VAL A 183 -8.82 0.00 -11.37
CA VAL A 183 -7.98 -0.68 -10.37
C VAL A 183 -8.16 -2.19 -10.44
N PHE A 184 -9.40 -2.68 -10.51
CA PHE A 184 -9.67 -4.11 -10.66
C PHE A 184 -9.03 -4.70 -11.92
N ALA A 185 -9.15 -4.00 -13.06
CA ALA A 185 -8.53 -4.42 -14.32
C ALA A 185 -7.00 -4.47 -14.21
N ILE A 186 -6.36 -3.49 -13.56
CA ILE A 186 -4.91 -3.49 -13.33
C ILE A 186 -4.49 -4.66 -12.46
N ILE A 187 -5.21 -4.94 -11.36
CA ILE A 187 -4.90 -6.07 -10.47
C ILE A 187 -5.00 -7.40 -11.22
N VAL A 188 -6.06 -7.61 -12.01
CA VAL A 188 -6.24 -8.82 -12.81
C VAL A 188 -5.11 -8.95 -13.85
N PHE A 189 -4.81 -7.87 -14.56
CA PHE A 189 -3.69 -7.84 -15.52
C PHE A 189 -2.37 -8.21 -14.85
N GLN A 190 -2.02 -7.58 -13.72
CA GLN A 190 -0.78 -7.85 -13.00
C GLN A 190 -0.70 -9.26 -12.43
N LEU A 191 -1.82 -9.83 -12.00
CA LEU A 191 -1.90 -11.20 -11.52
C LEU A 191 -1.58 -12.19 -12.66
N LEU A 192 -2.20 -11.99 -13.83
CA LEU A 192 -1.94 -12.82 -15.01
C LEU A 192 -0.51 -12.63 -15.52
N PHE A 193 -0.04 -11.39 -15.62
CA PHE A 193 1.32 -11.06 -16.03
C PHE A 193 2.36 -11.67 -15.10
N SER A 194 2.20 -11.52 -13.78
CA SER A 194 3.14 -12.06 -12.80
C SER A 194 3.21 -13.58 -12.86
N ARG A 195 2.06 -14.25 -13.07
CA ARG A 195 2.01 -15.70 -13.23
C ARG A 195 2.72 -16.14 -14.51
N TRP A 196 2.42 -15.51 -15.64
CA TRP A 196 3.08 -15.80 -16.91
C TRP A 196 4.60 -15.56 -16.81
N TRP A 197 5.02 -14.44 -16.21
CA TRP A 197 6.43 -14.09 -16.07
C TRP A 197 7.19 -15.11 -15.22
N LEU A 198 6.68 -15.45 -14.05
CA LEU A 198 7.37 -16.38 -13.14
C LEU A 198 7.33 -17.84 -13.57
N ASN A 199 6.55 -18.18 -14.60
CA ASN A 199 6.68 -19.47 -15.27
C ASN A 199 7.93 -19.56 -16.15
N ASN A 200 8.49 -18.42 -16.56
CA ASN A 200 9.65 -18.33 -17.46
C ASN A 200 10.92 -17.82 -16.75
N TYR A 201 10.75 -17.07 -15.66
CA TYR A 201 11.84 -16.39 -14.94
C TYR A 201 11.78 -16.61 -13.43
N ALA A 202 12.95 -16.63 -12.78
CA ALA A 202 13.05 -16.89 -11.34
C ALA A 202 12.59 -15.70 -10.46
N PHE A 203 12.70 -14.48 -11.00
CA PHE A 203 12.43 -13.22 -10.31
C PHE A 203 11.69 -12.25 -11.24
N GLY A 204 10.97 -11.28 -10.67
CA GLY A 204 10.53 -10.13 -11.45
C GLY A 204 11.73 -9.28 -11.91
N PRO A 205 11.58 -8.48 -12.98
CA PRO A 205 12.66 -7.67 -13.55
C PRO A 205 13.34 -6.76 -12.51
N LEU A 206 12.55 -6.04 -11.72
CA LEU A 206 13.09 -5.09 -10.75
C LEU A 206 13.62 -5.78 -9.50
N GLU A 207 13.03 -6.89 -9.09
CA GLU A 207 13.56 -7.74 -8.01
C GLU A 207 14.92 -8.32 -8.39
N TRP A 208 15.07 -8.77 -9.64
CA TRP A 208 16.34 -9.26 -10.17
C TRP A 208 17.40 -8.16 -10.17
N LEU A 209 17.06 -6.97 -10.70
CA LEU A 209 17.97 -5.82 -10.70
C LEU A 209 18.39 -5.45 -9.28
N TRP A 210 17.43 -5.36 -8.36
CA TRP A 210 17.69 -5.05 -6.96
C TRP A 210 18.61 -6.07 -6.30
N ARG A 211 18.42 -7.38 -6.55
CA ARG A 211 19.33 -8.43 -6.05
C ARG A 211 20.72 -8.31 -6.66
N CYS A 212 20.84 -8.05 -7.96
CA CYS A 212 22.13 -7.89 -8.61
C CYS A 212 22.92 -6.71 -8.01
N LEU A 213 22.24 -5.59 -7.75
CA LEU A 213 22.83 -4.42 -7.10
C LEU A 213 23.20 -4.69 -5.64
N SER A 214 22.30 -5.31 -4.86
CA SER A 214 22.50 -5.58 -3.43
C SER A 214 23.68 -6.54 -3.19
N TYR A 215 23.78 -7.60 -3.98
CA TYR A 215 24.85 -8.59 -3.86
C TYR A 215 26.06 -8.27 -4.74
N LYS A 216 26.01 -7.18 -5.54
CA LYS A 216 27.03 -6.79 -6.52
C LYS A 216 27.45 -7.95 -7.44
N LYS A 217 26.53 -8.84 -7.77
CA LYS A 217 26.75 -10.04 -8.59
C LYS A 217 25.55 -10.29 -9.49
N LEU A 218 25.80 -10.52 -10.79
CA LEU A 218 24.77 -10.91 -11.74
C LEU A 218 24.17 -12.27 -11.34
N GLN A 219 22.87 -12.27 -11.06
CA GLN A 219 22.11 -13.47 -10.72
C GLN A 219 21.53 -14.10 -12.00
N PRO A 220 21.42 -15.44 -12.09
CA PRO A 220 20.71 -16.06 -13.21
C PRO A 220 19.22 -15.70 -13.15
N MET A 221 18.68 -15.28 -14.30
CA MET A 221 17.30 -14.78 -14.40
C MET A 221 16.30 -15.87 -14.81
N ARG A 222 16.74 -16.86 -15.58
CA ARG A 222 15.91 -17.99 -16.04
C ARG A 222 15.95 -19.13 -15.03
N ILE A 223 14.82 -19.80 -14.89
CA ILE A 223 14.72 -21.06 -14.16
C ILE A 223 15.45 -22.10 -15.04
N GLN A 224 16.45 -22.80 -14.49
CA GLN A 224 17.08 -23.94 -15.15
C GLN A 224 16.13 -25.13 -15.17
#